data_AF-A0A2M8EDM2-F1
#
_entry.id   AF-A0A2M8EDM2-F1
#
_cell.length_a   1.000
_cell.length_b   1.000
_cell.length_c   1.000
_cell.angle_alpha   90.00
_cell.angle_beta   90.00
_cell.angle_gamma   90.00
#
_symmetry.space_group_name_H-M   'P 1'
#
loop_
_entity.id
_entity.type
_entity.pdbx_description
1 polymer ?
#
loop_
_entity_poly.entity_id
_entity_poly.type
_entity_poly.pdbx_seq_one_letter_code
_entity_poly.pdbx_strand_id
1 'polypeptide(L)'
;MPALPENRVGATAPDQDTQETREWMDALSAVIQSEGPERAHFLLEQLLEHARQNSLDMPFSANTGYVNTIEPDQEERCPGNIEIEERLRAYMRWN
;
A
#
# COMPACT_ATOMS: atom_id res chain seq x y z
N MET A 1 -0.96 -2.49 26.21
CA MET A 1 -1.70 -1.72 25.20
C MET A 1 -0.68 -0.81 24.52
N PRO A 2 -0.09 -1.16 23.37
CA PRO A 2 0.73 -0.22 22.63
C PRO A 2 -0.19 0.91 22.13
N ALA A 3 0.25 2.15 22.28
CA ALA A 3 -0.47 3.31 21.77
C ALA A 3 -0.62 3.16 20.25
N LEU A 4 -1.86 3.19 19.77
CA LEU A 4 -2.13 3.38 18.35
C LEU A 4 -1.46 4.71 17.96
N PRO A 5 -0.59 4.77 16.95
CA PRO A 5 -0.09 6.04 16.47
C PRO A 5 -1.31 6.87 16.05
N GLU A 6 -1.50 8.03 16.67
CA GLU A 6 -2.50 9.01 16.22
C GLU A 6 -2.10 9.44 14.81
N ASN A 7 -2.65 8.74 13.83
CA ASN A 7 -2.52 9.08 12.43
C ASN A 7 -3.35 10.35 12.19
N ARG A 8 -2.77 11.52 12.51
CA ARG A 8 -3.20 12.78 11.90
C ARG A 8 -2.77 12.74 10.43
N VAL A 9 -3.45 11.90 9.63
CA VAL A 9 -3.58 12.21 8.21
C VAL A 9 -4.19 13.61 8.20
N GLY A 10 -3.49 14.54 7.54
CA GLY A 10 -3.81 15.96 7.55
C GLY A 10 -5.31 16.16 7.43
N ALA A 11 -5.83 17.11 8.22
CA ALA A 11 -7.22 17.54 8.14
C ALA A 11 -7.61 17.60 6.65
N THR A 12 -8.41 16.63 6.20
CA THR A 12 -8.96 16.63 4.86
C THR A 12 -9.87 17.84 4.85
N ALA A 13 -9.35 18.96 4.35
CA ALA A 13 -10.22 19.96 3.77
C ALA A 13 -11.18 19.20 2.85
N PRO A 14 -12.50 19.47 2.92
CA PRO A 14 -13.43 18.84 2.00
C PRO A 14 -12.90 19.06 0.59
N ASP A 15 -12.77 17.95 -0.15
CA ASP A 15 -12.32 17.96 -1.53
C ASP A 15 -13.12 19.03 -2.30
N GLN A 16 -12.42 20.05 -2.80
CA GLN A 16 -13.06 21.20 -3.44
C GLN A 16 -13.70 20.81 -4.77
N ASP A 17 -13.20 19.75 -5.43
CA ASP A 17 -13.74 19.23 -6.68
C ASP A 17 -13.71 17.69 -6.72
N THR A 18 -14.75 17.08 -6.17
CA THR A 18 -14.90 15.62 -6.17
C THR A 18 -15.10 15.04 -7.57
N GLN A 19 -15.44 15.85 -8.58
CA GLN A 19 -15.57 15.38 -9.97
C GLN A 19 -14.19 15.23 -10.60
N GLU A 20 -13.35 16.25 -10.47
CA GLU A 20 -11.95 16.19 -10.91
C GLU A 20 -11.23 15.01 -10.23
N THR A 21 -11.32 14.88 -8.91
CA THR A 21 -10.70 13.75 -8.19
C THR A 21 -11.15 12.39 -8.71
N ARG A 22 -12.43 12.24 -9.08
CA ARG A 22 -12.95 11.01 -9.68
C ARG A 22 -12.37 10.76 -11.07
N GLU A 23 -12.28 11.78 -11.91
CA GLU A 23 -11.71 11.67 -13.25
C GLU A 23 -10.23 11.25 -13.22
N TRP A 24 -9.45 11.79 -12.29
CA TRP A 24 -8.05 11.38 -12.08
C TRP A 24 -7.94 9.92 -11.61
N MET A 25 -8.82 9.49 -10.68
CA MET A 25 -8.86 8.10 -10.21
C MET A 25 -9.27 7.12 -11.33
N ASP A 26 -10.24 7.51 -12.15
CA ASP A 26 -10.68 6.72 -13.30
C ASP A 26 -9.57 6.63 -14.36
N ALA A 27 -8.86 7.72 -14.63
CA ALA A 27 -7.72 7.74 -15.55
C ALA A 27 -6.58 6.82 -15.07
N LEU A 28 -6.22 6.86 -13.78
CA LEU A 28 -5.22 5.96 -13.22
C LEU A 28 -5.67 4.50 -13.31
N SER A 29 -6.94 4.23 -12.99
CA SER A 29 -7.52 2.89 -13.09
C SER A 29 -7.50 2.36 -14.51
N ALA A 30 -7.77 3.22 -15.50
CA ALA A 30 -7.70 2.87 -16.91
C ALA A 30 -6.26 2.49 -17.32
N VAL A 31 -5.25 3.25 -16.90
CA VAL A 31 -3.84 2.94 -17.19
C VAL A 31 -3.42 1.60 -16.58
N ILE A 32 -3.81 1.34 -15.32
CA ILE A 32 -3.51 0.06 -14.66
C ILE A 32 -4.10 -1.10 -15.46
N GLN A 33 -5.33 -0.96 -15.96
CA GLN A 33 -6.00 -2.00 -16.76
C GLN A 33 -5.43 -2.16 -18.17
N SER A 34 -5.03 -1.07 -18.83
CA SER A 34 -4.58 -1.10 -20.23
C SER A 34 -3.09 -1.38 -20.40
N GLU A 35 -2.25 -0.77 -19.57
CA GLU A 35 -0.78 -0.79 -19.68
C GLU A 35 -0.09 -1.55 -18.52
N GLY A 36 -0.84 -1.87 -17.46
CA GLY A 36 -0.36 -2.67 -16.33
C GLY A 36 0.23 -1.86 -15.17
N PRO A 37 0.59 -2.53 -14.07
CA PRO A 37 1.02 -1.89 -12.82
C PRO A 37 2.36 -1.15 -12.95
N GLU A 38 3.32 -1.69 -13.70
CA GLU A 38 4.64 -1.07 -13.91
C GLU A 38 4.53 0.33 -14.53
N ARG A 39 3.64 0.47 -15.52
CA ARG A 39 3.42 1.76 -16.18
C ARG A 39 2.74 2.76 -15.26
N ALA A 40 1.73 2.33 -14.52
CA ALA A 40 1.04 3.17 -13.55
C ALA A 40 2.01 3.67 -12.46
N HIS A 41 2.90 2.80 -11.98
CA HIS A 41 3.94 3.17 -11.04
C HIS A 41 4.86 4.25 -11.61
N PHE A 42 5.37 4.04 -12.83
CA PHE A 42 6.21 5.04 -13.51
C PHE A 42 5.50 6.40 -13.65
N LEU A 43 4.22 6.43 -14.04
CA LEU A 43 3.47 7.69 -14.15
C LEU A 43 3.31 8.40 -12.81
N LEU A 44 3.04 7.66 -11.74
CA LEU A 44 2.93 8.22 -10.39
C LEU A 44 4.25 8.82 -9.92
N GLU A 45 5.38 8.16 -10.18
CA GLU A 45 6.70 8.71 -9.88
C GLU A 45 6.96 10.02 -10.63
N GLN A 46 6.62 10.09 -11.92
CA GLN A 46 6.76 11.33 -12.71
C GLN A 46 5.88 12.46 -12.18
N LEU A 47 4.63 12.18 -11.79
CA LEU A 47 3.73 13.16 -11.19
C LEU A 47 4.26 13.66 -9.85
N LEU A 48 4.76 12.76 -9.01
CA LEU A 48 5.33 13.12 -7.71
C LEU A 48 6.60 13.97 -7.86
N GLU A 49 7.47 13.62 -8.81
CA GLU A 49 8.67 14.40 -9.11
C GLU A 49 8.30 15.78 -9.66
N HIS A 50 7.31 15.87 -10.54
CA HIS A 50 6.80 17.15 -11.03
C HIS A 50 6.22 18.00 -9.90
N ALA A 51 5.49 17.40 -8.95
CA ALA A 51 4.96 18.10 -7.79
C ALA A 51 6.09 18.66 -6.90
N ARG A 52 7.14 17.86 -6.64
CA ARG A 52 8.33 18.30 -5.90
C ARG A 52 9.04 19.47 -6.56
N GLN A 53 9.21 19.43 -7.88
CA GLN A 53 9.83 20.53 -8.63
C GLN A 53 9.03 21.84 -8.53
N ASN A 54 7.70 21.74 -8.38
CA ASN A 54 6.82 22.88 -8.19
C ASN A 54 6.65 23.28 -6.71
N SER A 55 7.54 22.83 -5.82
CA SER A 55 7.52 23.16 -4.37
C SER A 55 6.23 22.77 -3.64
N LEU A 56 5.50 21.78 -4.16
CA LEU A 56 4.46 21.12 -3.39
C LEU A 56 5.15 20.24 -2.34
N ASP A 57 5.23 20.76 -1.11
CA ASP A 57 5.89 20.09 0.01
C ASP A 57 5.09 18.83 0.39
N MET A 58 5.43 17.70 -0.24
CA MET A 58 4.89 16.40 0.10
C MET A 58 5.87 15.70 1.05
N PRO A 59 5.63 15.71 2.37
CA PRO A 59 6.46 14.95 3.29
C PRO A 59 6.39 13.47 2.90
N PHE A 60 7.55 12.83 2.81
CA PHE A 60 7.61 11.38 2.58
C PHE A 60 6.81 10.67 3.69
N SER A 61 5.73 10.00 3.30
CA SER A 61 4.97 9.15 4.22
C SER A 61 5.57 7.75 4.18
N ALA A 62 6.32 7.40 5.24
CA ALA A 62 6.82 6.04 5.45
C ALA A 62 5.72 5.05 5.88
N ASN A 63 4.45 5.48 5.90
CA ASN A 63 3.34 4.67 6.38
C ASN A 63 2.80 3.83 5.22
N THR A 64 3.17 2.56 5.19
CA THR A 64 2.56 1.57 4.29
C THR A 64 1.20 1.14 4.83
N GLY A 65 0.31 0.68 3.96
CA GLY A 65 -0.98 0.14 4.39
C GLY A 65 -0.78 -0.96 5.44
N TYR A 66 -1.70 -1.07 6.39
CA TYR A 66 -1.70 -2.14 7.39
C TYR A 66 -2.22 -3.46 6.76
N VAL A 67 -1.46 -3.94 5.78
CA VAL A 67 -1.70 -5.15 5.00
C VAL A 67 -0.36 -5.83 4.74
N ASN A 68 -0.38 -7.13 4.45
CA ASN A 68 0.82 -7.85 4.06
C ASN A 68 1.34 -7.29 2.73
N THR A 69 2.65 -7.11 2.61
CA THR A 69 3.29 -6.58 1.40
C THR A 69 3.36 -7.61 0.26
N ILE A 70 3.24 -8.90 0.58
CA ILE A 70 3.26 -10.01 -0.38
C ILE A 70 1.82 -10.42 -0.62
N GLU A 71 1.37 -10.36 -1.88
CA GLU A 71 0.05 -10.82 -2.29
C GLU A 71 -0.04 -12.35 -2.28
N PRO A 72 -1.24 -12.94 -2.10
CA PRO A 72 -1.40 -14.40 -1.98
C PRO A 72 -0.87 -15.22 -3.16
N ASP A 73 -0.87 -14.65 -4.37
CA ASP A 73 -0.36 -15.27 -5.59
C ASP A 73 1.18 -15.16 -5.73
N GLN A 74 1.80 -14.28 -4.94
CA GLN A 74 3.26 -14.11 -4.84
C GLN A 74 3.87 -14.83 -3.64
N GLU A 75 3.05 -15.46 -2.80
CA GLU A 75 3.52 -16.23 -1.67
C GLU A 75 4.29 -17.48 -2.14
N GLU A 76 5.53 -17.62 -1.68
CA GLU A 76 6.31 -18.82 -1.92
C GLU A 76 5.75 -20.01 -1.13
N ARG A 77 5.78 -21.20 -1.73
CA ARG A 77 5.27 -22.38 -1.04
C ARG A 77 6.20 -22.74 0.12
N CYS A 78 5.61 -22.94 1.31
CA CYS A 78 6.39 -23.39 2.47
C CYS A 78 7.14 -24.70 2.14
N PRO A 79 8.47 -24.74 2.28
CA PRO A 79 9.27 -25.92 1.92
C PRO A 79 9.15 -27.06 2.95
N GLY A 80 8.66 -26.76 4.15
CA GLY A 80 8.51 -27.71 5.26
C GLY A 80 7.23 -28.53 5.20
N ASN A 81 7.07 -29.43 6.18
CA ASN A 81 5.81 -30.13 6.41
C ASN A 81 5.04 -29.42 7.52
N ILE A 82 4.04 -28.65 7.10
CA ILE A 82 3.21 -27.80 7.98
C ILE A 82 2.54 -28.64 9.08
N GLU A 83 2.08 -29.86 8.81
CA GLU A 83 1.41 -30.72 9.80
C GLU A 83 2.35 -31.11 10.96
N ILE A 84 3.62 -31.40 10.64
CA ILE A 84 4.63 -31.75 11.64
C ILE A 84 5.00 -30.51 12.46
N GLU A 85 5.20 -29.37 11.78
CA GLU A 85 5.56 -28.10 12.43
C GLU A 85 4.46 -27.58 13.36
N GLU A 86 3.19 -27.74 12.98
CA GLU A 86 2.04 -27.39 13.82
C GLU A 86 2.00 -28.22 15.11
N ARG A 87 2.20 -29.55 15.01
CA ARG A 87 2.29 -30.42 16.20
C ARG A 87 3.44 -30.01 17.12
N LEU A 88 4.60 -29.71 16.57
CA LEU A 88 5.77 -29.31 17.36
C LEU A 88 5.51 -27.96 18.05
N ARG A 89 4.94 -26.98 17.34
CA ARG A 89 4.60 -25.66 17.88
C ARG A 89 3.57 -25.78 19.01
N ALA A 90 2.61 -26.69 18.90
CA ALA A 90 1.66 -26.96 19.97
C ALA A 90 2.37 -27.47 21.23
N TYR A 91 3.26 -28.48 21.13
CA TYR A 91 3.99 -28.97 22.30
C TYR A 91 4.88 -27.92 22.96
N MET A 92 5.50 -27.03 22.18
CA MET A 92 6.32 -25.93 22.73
C MET A 92 5.51 -24.86 23.42
N ARG A 93 4.29 -24.54 22.96
CA ARG A 93 3.46 -23.47 23.52
C ARG A 93 2.81 -23.84 24.86
N TRP A 94 2.58 -25.13 25.08
CA TRP A 94 1.90 -25.63 26.28
C TRP A 94 2.85 -26.06 27.41
N ASN A 95 4.17 -26.12 27.16
CA ASN A 95 5.21 -26.29 28.19
C ASN A 95 5.71 -24.93 28.68
#